data_AF-A0A183M1T3-F1
#
_entry.id   AF-A0A183M1T3-F1
#
_cell.length_a   1.000
_cell.length_b   1.000
_cell.length_c   1.000
_cell.angle_alpha   90.00
_cell.angle_beta   90.00
_cell.angle_gamma   90.00
#
_symmetry.space_group_name_H-M   'P 1'
#
loop_
_entity.id
_entity.type
_entity.pdbx_description
1 polymer ?
#
loop_
_entity_poly.entity_id
_entity_poly.type
_entity_poly.pdbx_seq_one_letter_code
_entity_poly.pdbx_strand_id
1 'polypeptide(L)'
;MSHGGPDADVKARISKARAAYLQVNIIWNSKQLSTNTKIRIFNTNVKTVLLYGAETWRTTKAIIQKIQVFINNCLRKLLQIRWPDTISNNVLWERTNQIPAEEEIR
;
A
#
# COMPACT_ATOMS: atom_id res chain seq x y z
N MET A 1 -3.16 12.94 -28.40
CA MET A 1 -2.42 12.00 -27.54
C MET A 1 -3.36 11.58 -26.41
N SER A 2 -4.06 10.45 -26.56
CA SER A 2 -5.02 9.99 -25.54
C SER A 2 -4.24 9.34 -24.39
N HIS A 3 -4.02 10.08 -23.31
CA HIS A 3 -3.57 9.50 -22.05
C HIS A 3 -4.59 8.44 -21.60
N GLY A 4 -4.10 7.26 -21.22
CA GLY A 4 -4.88 6.03 -20.97
C GLY A 4 -5.84 6.04 -19.77
N GLY A 5 -6.43 7.19 -19.44
CA GLY A 5 -7.40 7.37 -18.37
C GLY A 5 -6.86 7.07 -16.96
N PRO A 6 -7.67 7.37 -15.92
CA PRO A 6 -7.26 7.18 -14.53
C PRO A 6 -6.88 5.74 -14.17
N ASP A 7 -7.46 4.73 -14.84
CA ASP A 7 -7.17 3.32 -14.56
C ASP A 7 -5.76 2.89 -14.98
N ALA A 8 -5.26 3.37 -16.13
CA ALA A 8 -3.89 3.07 -16.56
C ALA A 8 -2.86 3.74 -15.64
N ASP A 9 -3.13 4.97 -15.21
CA ASP A 9 -2.27 5.70 -14.28
C ASP A 9 -2.20 5.01 -12.92
N VAL A 10 -3.35 4.57 -12.38
CA VAL A 10 -3.41 3.79 -11.13
C VAL A 10 -2.63 2.48 -11.25
N LYS A 11 -2.80 1.75 -12.36
CA LYS A 11 -2.04 0.52 -12.62
C LYS A 11 -0.53 0.77 -12.68
N ALA A 12 -0.11 1.82 -13.38
CA ALA A 12 1.29 2.19 -13.48
C ALA A 12 1.88 2.55 -12.10
N ARG A 13 1.11 3.25 -11.25
CA ARG A 13 1.52 3.62 -9.89
C ARG A 13 1.59 2.42 -8.95
N ILE A 14 0.62 1.51 -9.00
CA ILE A 14 0.68 0.23 -8.27
C ILE A 14 1.91 -0.56 -8.71
N SER A 15 2.23 -0.60 -10.00
CA SER A 15 3.44 -1.26 -10.50
C SER A 15 4.72 -0.65 -9.93
N LYS A 16 4.83 0.69 -9.94
CA LYS A 16 5.97 1.41 -9.35
C LYS A 16 6.09 1.20 -7.85
N ALA A 17 4.97 1.30 -7.12
CA ALA A 17 4.93 1.06 -5.68
C ALA A 17 5.30 -0.39 -5.34
N ARG A 18 4.87 -1.35 -6.16
CA ARG A 18 5.28 -2.76 -6.04
C ARG A 18 6.78 -2.92 -6.24
N ALA A 19 7.37 -2.27 -7.24
CA ALA A 19 8.81 -2.30 -7.46
C ALA A 19 9.56 -1.69 -6.26
N ALA A 20 9.13 -0.54 -5.75
CA ALA A 20 9.69 0.08 -4.55
C ALA A 20 9.61 -0.85 -3.32
N TYR A 21 8.46 -1.50 -3.11
CA TYR A 21 8.30 -2.48 -2.04
C TYR A 21 9.28 -3.65 -2.19
N LEU A 22 9.44 -4.19 -3.40
CA LEU A 22 10.32 -5.34 -3.65
C LEU A 22 11.81 -4.99 -3.53
N GLN A 23 12.22 -3.78 -3.90
CA GLN A 23 13.62 -3.34 -3.79
C GLN A 23 14.15 -3.40 -2.35
N VAL A 24 13.30 -3.15 -1.35
CA VAL A 24 13.66 -3.20 0.07
C VAL A 24 13.18 -4.48 0.76
N ASN A 25 13.07 -5.60 0.04
CA ASN A 25 12.56 -6.87 0.58
C ASN A 25 13.36 -7.38 1.81
N ILE A 26 14.65 -7.06 1.90
CA ILE A 26 15.47 -7.40 3.07
C ILE A 26 14.95 -6.76 4.38
N ILE A 27 14.35 -5.58 4.28
CA ILE A 27 13.79 -4.84 5.43
C ILE A 27 12.54 -5.57 5.94
N TRP A 28 11.66 -6.01 5.04
CA TRP A 28 10.41 -6.70 5.40
C TRP A 28 10.65 -8.03 6.09
N ASN A 29 11.70 -8.75 5.67
CA ASN A 29 12.06 -10.06 6.23
C ASN A 29 12.98 -9.98 7.47
N SER A 30 13.54 -8.80 7.78
CA SER A 30 14.41 -8.63 8.95
C SER A 30 13.63 -8.81 10.25
N LYS A 31 14.10 -9.69 11.14
CA LYS A 31 13.58 -9.83 12.51
C LYS A 31 14.15 -8.79 13.47
N GLN A 32 15.25 -8.13 13.10
CA GLN A 32 15.92 -7.14 13.94
C GLN A 32 15.20 -5.79 13.92
N LEU A 33 14.47 -5.49 12.84
CA LEU A 33 13.72 -4.26 12.70
C LEU A 33 12.32 -4.41 13.32
N SER A 34 11.95 -3.44 14.15
CA SER A 34 10.59 -3.37 14.70
C SER A 34 9.54 -3.19 13.61
N THR A 35 8.33 -3.66 13.87
CA THR A 35 7.17 -3.44 13.01
C THR A 35 6.93 -1.95 12.74
N ASN A 36 7.05 -1.10 13.76
CA ASN A 36 6.87 0.35 13.64
C ASN A 36 7.90 0.97 12.68
N THR A 37 9.16 0.54 12.74
CA THR A 37 10.20 1.00 11.80
C THR A 37 9.86 0.60 10.37
N LYS A 38 9.42 -0.65 10.16
CA LYS A 38 9.00 -1.12 8.83
C LYS A 38 7.80 -0.34 8.29
N ILE A 39 6.80 -0.06 9.13
CA ILE A 39 5.63 0.74 8.74
C ILE A 39 6.04 2.15 8.32
N ARG A 40 6.95 2.81 9.07
CA ARG A 40 7.49 4.12 8.68
C ARG A 40 8.13 4.07 7.29
N ILE A 41 8.96 3.06 7.03
CA ILE A 41 9.62 2.89 5.72
C ILE A 41 8.58 2.65 4.62
N PHE A 42 7.56 1.83 4.88
CA PHE A 42 6.46 1.59 3.94
C PHE A 42 5.73 2.89 3.60
N ASN A 43 5.38 3.70 4.60
CA ASN A 43 4.70 4.97 4.40
C ASN A 43 5.54 5.96 3.58
N THR A 44 6.83 6.06 3.87
CA THR A 44 7.72 7.02 3.17
C THR A 44 8.08 6.60 1.74
N ASN A 45 8.23 5.30 1.45
CA ASN A 45 8.77 4.85 0.16
C ASN A 45 7.72 4.24 -0.78
N VAL A 46 6.74 3.51 -0.23
CA VAL A 46 5.77 2.78 -1.04
C VAL A 46 4.49 3.58 -1.18
N LYS A 47 4.00 4.11 -0.06
CA LYS A 47 2.73 4.83 -0.01
C LYS A 47 2.80 6.18 -0.71
N THR A 48 3.90 6.91 -0.55
CA THR A 48 4.18 8.15 -1.31
C THR A 48 4.16 7.90 -2.82
N VAL A 49 4.87 6.87 -3.31
CA VAL A 49 4.91 6.53 -4.75
C VAL A 49 3.53 6.14 -5.29
N LEU A 50 2.76 5.42 -4.47
CA LEU A 50 1.41 4.96 -4.80
C LEU A 50 0.41 6.11 -4.89
N LEU A 51 0.45 7.03 -3.93
CA LEU A 51 -0.53 8.11 -3.78
C LEU A 51 -0.10 9.43 -4.44
N TYR A 52 1.13 9.50 -4.96
CA TYR A 52 1.61 10.70 -5.64
C TYR A 52 0.73 11.06 -6.83
N GLY A 53 0.14 12.26 -6.79
CA GLY A 53 -0.76 12.79 -7.81
C GLY A 53 -2.19 12.26 -7.73
N ALA A 54 -2.53 11.46 -6.72
CA ALA A 54 -3.89 10.94 -6.53
C ALA A 54 -4.94 12.05 -6.30
N GLU A 55 -4.52 13.22 -5.80
CA GLU A 55 -5.34 14.43 -5.65
C GLU A 55 -5.91 14.95 -6.98
N THR A 56 -5.24 14.68 -8.10
CA THR A 56 -5.65 15.15 -9.43
C THR A 56 -6.47 14.13 -10.20
N TRP A 57 -6.64 12.93 -9.65
CA TRP A 57 -7.44 11.88 -10.26
C TRP A 57 -8.91 12.06 -9.90
N ARG A 58 -9.80 11.71 -10.84
CA ARG A 58 -11.19 11.40 -10.46
C ARG A 58 -11.16 10.12 -9.62
N THR A 59 -11.11 10.26 -8.31
CA THR A 59 -11.11 9.16 -7.34
C THR A 59 -12.46 8.46 -7.32
N THR A 60 -12.55 7.39 -8.11
CA THR A 60 -13.71 6.49 -8.06
C THR A 60 -13.54 5.47 -6.94
N LYS A 61 -14.66 4.98 -6.39
CA LYS A 61 -14.67 3.88 -5.41
C LYS A 61 -13.87 2.66 -5.88
N ALA A 62 -13.93 2.35 -7.18
CA ALA A 62 -13.19 1.23 -7.77
C ALA A 62 -11.67 1.45 -7.73
N ILE A 63 -11.19 2.68 -7.96
CA ILE A 63 -9.76 3.02 -7.86
C ILE A 63 -9.28 2.92 -6.42
N ILE A 64 -10.04 3.50 -5.48
CA ILE A 64 -9.72 3.45 -4.04
C ILE A 64 -9.63 2.00 -3.57
N GLN A 65 -10.58 1.14 -3.97
CA GLN A 65 -10.55 -0.28 -3.65
C GLN A 65 -9.31 -1.00 -4.19
N LYS A 66 -8.88 -0.72 -5.43
CA LYS A 66 -7.65 -1.30 -6.00
C LYS A 66 -6.41 -0.89 -5.20
N ILE A 67 -6.32 0.39 -4.83
CA ILE A 67 -5.23 0.93 -3.99
C ILE A 67 -5.25 0.24 -2.61
N GLN A 68 -6.42 0.15 -1.98
CA GLN A 68 -6.57 -0.46 -0.66
C GLN A 68 -6.17 -1.94 -0.66
N VAL A 69 -6.58 -2.71 -1.67
CA VAL A 69 -6.20 -4.12 -1.81
C VAL A 69 -4.68 -4.28 -1.88
N PHE A 70 -4.01 -3.42 -2.65
CA PHE A 70 -2.56 -3.41 -2.73
C PHE A 70 -1.90 -3.09 -1.37
N ILE A 71 -2.32 -2.02 -0.70
CA ILE A 71 -1.80 -1.63 0.63
C ILE A 71 -2.00 -2.77 1.63
N ASN A 72 -3.20 -3.34 1.71
CA ASN A 72 -3.53 -4.39 2.66
C ASN A 72 -2.71 -5.67 2.41
N ASN A 73 -2.41 -6.01 1.17
CA ASN A 73 -1.53 -7.13 0.84
C ASN A 73 -0.08 -6.87 1.28
N CYS A 74 0.43 -5.65 1.07
CA CYS A 74 1.76 -5.24 1.54
C CYS A 74 1.88 -5.30 3.06
N LEU A 75 0.89 -4.79 3.79
CA LEU A 75 0.90 -4.78 5.26
C LEU A 75 0.85 -6.20 5.85
N ARG A 76 0.04 -7.10 5.29
CA ARG A 76 0.02 -8.52 5.73
C ARG A 76 1.38 -9.19 5.58
N LYS A 77 2.06 -8.97 4.45
CA LYS A 77 3.41 -9.48 4.21
C LYS A 77 4.45 -8.85 5.14
N LEU A 78 4.32 -7.54 5.41
CA LEU A 78 5.18 -6.82 6.36
C LEU A 78 5.06 -7.39 7.78
N LEU A 79 3.84 -7.73 8.19
CA LEU A 79 3.55 -8.40 9.46
C LEU A 79 3.88 -9.90 9.46
N GLN A 80 4.40 -10.45 8.35
CA GLN A 80 4.71 -11.86 8.18
C GLN A 80 3.51 -12.79 8.43
N ILE A 81 2.30 -12.32 8.15
CA ILE A 81 1.08 -13.15 8.24
C ILE A 81 1.07 -14.08 7.04
N ARG A 82 1.20 -15.38 7.31
CA ARG A 82 1.26 -16.45 6.32
C ARG A 82 0.03 -17.33 6.50
N TRP A 83 -0.41 -17.96 5.41
CA TRP A 83 -1.41 -19.01 5.52
C TRP A 83 -0.91 -20.12 6.47
N PRO A 84 -1.73 -20.67 7.37
CA PRO A 84 -3.19 -20.56 7.49
C PRO A 84 -3.71 -19.37 8.33
N ASP A 85 -2.84 -18.50 8.85
CA ASP A 85 -3.26 -17.39 9.69
C ASP A 85 -4.07 -16.36 8.90
N THR A 86 -5.23 -16.00 9.42
CA THR A 86 -6.12 -14.98 8.84
C THR A 86 -6.36 -13.85 9.82
N ILE A 87 -6.35 -12.61 9.33
CA ILE A 87 -6.77 -11.43 10.09
C ILE A 87 -7.73 -10.57 9.28
N SER A 88 -8.69 -9.95 9.97
CA SER A 88 -9.60 -8.97 9.38
C SER A 88 -8.83 -7.71 8.96
N ASN A 89 -9.41 -6.94 8.03
CA ASN A 89 -8.83 -5.66 7.63
C ASN A 89 -8.78 -4.66 8.80
N ASN A 90 -9.80 -4.65 9.68
CA ASN A 90 -9.84 -3.74 10.82
C ASN A 90 -8.69 -4.02 11.80
N VAL A 91 -8.47 -5.28 12.16
CA VAL A 91 -7.34 -5.67 13.05
C VAL A 91 -5.99 -5.38 12.38
N LEU A 92 -5.89 -5.54 11.06
CA LEU A 92 -4.68 -5.17 10.31
C LEU A 92 -4.39 -3.67 10.46
N TRP A 93 -5.40 -2.83 10.30
CA TRP A 93 -5.29 -1.38 10.37
C TRP A 93 -4.95 -0.89 11.79
N GLU A 94 -5.61 -1.46 12.81
CA GLU A 94 -5.30 -1.20 14.22
C GLU A 94 -3.84 -1.54 14.56
N ARG A 95 -3.37 -2.75 14.19
CA ARG A 95 -1.99 -3.19 14.45
C ARG A 95 -0.93 -2.36 13.74
N THR A 96 -1.28 -1.73 12.62
CA THR A 96 -0.35 -0.96 11.80
C THR A 96 -0.54 0.55 11.96
N ASN A 97 -1.51 0.98 12.78
CA ASN A 97 -1.95 2.36 12.92
C ASN A 97 -2.16 3.04 11.55
N GLN A 98 -2.77 2.31 10.63
CA GLN A 98 -3.10 2.78 9.28
C GLN A 98 -4.60 3.05 9.19
N ILE A 99 -4.99 3.97 8.30
CA ILE A 99 -6.38 4.26 8.00
C ILE A 99 -6.71 3.78 6.57
N PRO A 100 -8.00 3.65 6.22
CA PRO A 100 -8.40 3.33 4.85
C PRO A 100 -7.93 4.38 3.84
N ALA A 101 -7.55 3.94 2.64
CA ALA A 101 -7.12 4.79 1.54
C ALA A 101 -8.20 5.80 1.11
N GLU A 102 -9.48 5.53 1.38
CA GLU A 102 -10.55 6.50 1.16
C GLU A 102 -10.40 7.76 2.02
N GLU A 103 -9.90 7.60 3.25
CA GLU A 103 -9.70 8.70 4.20
C GLU A 103 -8.39 9.46 3.92
N GLU A 104 -7.42 8.81 3.26
CA GLU A 104 -6.11 9.41 2.96
C GLU A 104 -6.08 10.22 1.67
N ILE A 105 -6.99 9.94 0.74
CA ILE A 105 -7.04 10.57 -0.60
C ILE A 105 -8.20 11.59 -0.67
N ARG A 106 -8.78 11.98 0.47
CA ARG A 106 -9.87 12.95 0.55
C ARG A 106 -9.35 14.37 0.78
#